data_AF-A0A166BBB0-F1
#
_entry.id   AF-A0A166BBB0-F1
#
_cell.length_a   1.000
_cell.length_b   1.000
_cell.length_c   1.000
_cell.angle_alpha   90.00
_cell.angle_beta   90.00
_cell.angle_gamma   90.00
#
_symmetry.space_group_name_H-M   'P 1'
#
loop_
_entity.id
_entity.type
_entity.pdbx_description
1 polymer ?
#
loop_
_entity_poly.entity_id
_entity_poly.type
_entity_poly.pdbx_seq_one_letter_code
_entity_poly.pdbx_strand_id
1 'polypeptide(L)'
;MSAFFLIISPILIYIISFLRTQHRRRQPAPIRQRVILDTIPSIQNLLQPPHTSLYERLLQRSIPNARLIRAFNLHNTFTSPSIDLRKSFRREAHERLQPYKDHDGLKRLADLASTHLDAFIIKETRPRVPMAELVRFVTFCTVLSAFWNVDTDKMDLDDVEFVTDGINTLWCESKIKHESDERHVALLHGTMERLRKWIPMADTEGRPEDNPLNILIPAYETLWRVVGHTILEVYRAPSYGGIFDAFFEDPTDYNFDMENRTGQLAERPSPNAMITEVLRLYPPTRRISRAVHRDDVNSCMSKASCTDPSHRLVKAADVEAAQHSPSIWGPLSREFDPMRHMQKLSQEQSDSLMPFGYGDLKCIANTWAPKAAAIICGAITTERWRMEVIKGSGIGGREDWNGWDVKFGSMTE
;
A
#
# COMPACT_ATOMS: atom_id res chain seq x y z
N MET A 1 -45.40 -32.20 32.36
CA MET A 1 -45.75 -30.98 31.59
C MET A 1 -45.80 -29.81 32.56
N SER A 2 -44.76 -28.99 32.62
CA SER A 2 -44.78 -27.73 33.37
C SER A 2 -44.04 -26.69 32.54
N ALA A 3 -44.82 -25.84 31.87
CA ALA A 3 -44.32 -24.72 31.09
C ALA A 3 -43.93 -23.58 32.05
N PHE A 4 -42.63 -23.32 32.19
CA PHE A 4 -42.13 -22.12 32.84
C PHE A 4 -42.18 -20.96 31.84
N PHE A 5 -43.16 -20.06 32.00
CA PHE A 5 -43.14 -18.78 31.32
C PHE A 5 -42.18 -17.83 32.06
N LEU A 6 -41.05 -17.52 31.42
CA LEU A 6 -40.16 -16.45 31.86
C LEU A 6 -40.86 -15.09 31.65
N ILE A 7 -41.41 -14.54 32.73
CA ILE A 7 -41.89 -13.15 32.75
C ILE A 7 -40.64 -12.25 32.76
N ILE A 8 -40.22 -11.81 31.57
CA ILE A 8 -39.17 -10.81 31.43
C ILE A 8 -39.71 -9.50 31.99
N SER A 9 -39.14 -9.02 33.10
CA SER A 9 -39.54 -7.78 33.77
C SER A 9 -39.55 -6.60 32.77
N PRO A 10 -40.56 -5.72 32.79
CA PRO A 10 -40.59 -4.49 31.98
C PRO A 10 -39.33 -3.63 32.14
N ILE A 11 -38.70 -3.70 33.33
CA ILE A 11 -37.45 -3.03 33.65
C ILE A 11 -36.30 -3.61 32.84
N LEU A 12 -36.25 -4.93 32.64
CA LEU A 12 -35.21 -5.58 31.84
C LEU A 12 -35.37 -5.26 30.35
N ILE A 13 -36.61 -5.18 29.85
CA ILE A 13 -36.90 -4.73 28.47
C ILE A 13 -36.48 -3.25 28.31
N TYR A 14 -36.79 -2.40 29.28
CA TYR A 14 -36.38 -1.00 29.27
C TYR A 14 -34.86 -0.85 29.32
N ILE A 15 -34.16 -1.61 30.17
CA ILE A 15 -32.68 -1.61 30.24
C ILE A 15 -32.09 -2.11 28.93
N ILE A 16 -32.57 -3.21 28.35
CA ILE A 16 -32.09 -3.71 27.05
C ILE A 16 -32.37 -2.69 25.95
N SER A 17 -33.54 -2.05 25.96
CA SER A 17 -33.90 -1.02 24.98
C SER A 17 -33.05 0.25 25.14
N PHE A 18 -32.78 0.67 26.38
CA PHE A 18 -31.92 1.81 26.72
C PHE A 18 -30.46 1.54 26.38
N LEU A 19 -29.95 0.33 26.67
CA LEU A 19 -28.61 -0.11 26.27
C LEU A 19 -28.50 -0.25 24.75
N ARG A 20 -29.54 -0.74 24.05
CA ARG A 20 -29.59 -0.78 22.58
C ARG A 20 -29.66 0.62 21.96
N THR A 21 -30.38 1.56 22.57
CA THR A 21 -30.42 2.96 22.09
C THR A 21 -29.14 3.70 22.39
N GLN A 22 -28.50 3.48 23.55
CA GLN A 22 -27.15 3.98 23.80
C GLN A 22 -26.12 3.35 22.85
N HIS A 23 -26.23 2.05 22.58
CA HIS A 23 -25.34 1.38 21.63
C HIS A 23 -25.55 1.89 20.20
N ARG A 24 -26.80 2.07 19.75
CA ARG A 24 -27.12 2.70 18.46
C ARG A 24 -26.67 4.16 18.37
N ARG A 25 -26.71 4.92 19.47
CA ARG A 25 -26.17 6.30 19.52
C ARG A 25 -24.64 6.33 19.51
N ARG A 26 -23.98 5.26 19.96
CA ARG A 26 -22.52 5.11 19.92
C ARG A 26 -22.01 4.49 18.61
N GLN A 27 -22.88 3.83 17.83
CA GLN A 27 -22.54 3.41 16.48
C GLN A 27 -22.59 4.64 15.57
N PRO A 28 -21.48 5.03 14.92
CA PRO A 28 -21.51 6.09 13.93
C PRO A 28 -22.50 5.68 12.83
N ALA A 29 -23.43 6.59 12.50
CA ALA A 29 -24.37 6.36 11.41
C ALA A 29 -23.61 5.92 10.15
N PRO A 30 -24.14 4.97 9.35
CA PRO A 30 -23.50 4.59 8.11
C PRO A 30 -23.30 5.85 7.26
N ILE A 31 -22.06 6.11 6.85
CA ILE A 31 -21.65 7.27 6.06
C ILE A 31 -22.37 7.17 4.71
N ARG A 32 -23.58 7.75 4.63
CA ARG A 32 -24.51 7.55 3.52
C ARG A 32 -24.16 8.31 2.23
N GLN A 33 -23.12 9.14 2.23
CA GLN A 33 -22.70 9.85 1.02
C GLN A 33 -21.20 10.14 1.06
N ARG A 34 -20.45 9.57 0.11
CA ARG A 34 -19.03 9.88 -0.11
C ARG A 34 -18.96 10.84 -1.30
N VAL A 35 -18.46 12.05 -1.09
CA VAL A 35 -18.24 13.00 -2.18
C VAL A 35 -16.87 12.74 -2.79
N ILE A 36 -16.83 12.49 -4.10
CA ILE A 36 -15.60 12.23 -4.85
C ILE A 36 -15.17 13.54 -5.53
N LEU A 37 -13.90 13.89 -5.40
CA LEU A 37 -13.27 15.06 -5.98
C LEU A 37 -12.18 14.60 -6.95
N ASP A 38 -12.23 15.04 -8.20
CA ASP A 38 -11.39 14.53 -9.30
C ASP A 38 -10.56 15.62 -10.01
N THR A 39 -10.79 16.90 -9.72
CA THR A 39 -9.97 17.99 -10.25
C THR A 39 -8.74 18.26 -9.38
N ILE A 40 -7.59 18.60 -9.99
CA ILE A 40 -6.34 18.87 -9.27
C ILE A 40 -6.54 19.87 -8.11
N PRO A 41 -7.16 21.06 -8.30
CA PRO A 41 -7.28 22.03 -7.21
C PRO A 41 -8.15 21.51 -6.06
N SER A 42 -9.23 20.78 -6.37
CA SER A 42 -10.12 20.22 -5.34
C SER A 42 -9.46 19.08 -4.56
N ILE A 43 -8.66 18.25 -5.23
CA ILE A 43 -7.85 17.21 -4.61
C ILE A 43 -6.79 17.84 -3.69
N GLN A 44 -5.99 18.78 -4.20
CA GLN A 44 -4.93 19.44 -3.43
C GLN A 44 -5.49 20.17 -2.21
N ASN A 45 -6.61 20.90 -2.37
CA ASN A 45 -7.29 21.56 -1.26
C ASN A 45 -7.84 20.56 -0.22
N LEU A 46 -8.33 19.39 -0.65
CA LEU A 46 -8.76 18.36 0.31
C LEU A 46 -7.59 17.75 1.09
N LEU A 47 -6.44 17.55 0.43
CA LEU A 47 -5.27 16.89 1.03
C LEU A 47 -4.41 17.84 1.88
N GLN A 48 -4.36 19.11 1.51
CA GLN A 48 -3.65 20.19 2.17
C GLN A 48 -4.56 21.44 2.29
N PRO A 49 -5.64 21.38 3.10
CA PRO A 49 -6.54 22.51 3.25
C PRO A 49 -5.82 23.71 3.88
N PRO A 50 -6.01 24.93 3.36
CA PRO A 50 -5.37 26.12 3.88
C PRO A 50 -5.83 26.38 5.31
N HIS A 51 -4.95 26.97 6.12
CA HIS A 51 -5.22 27.36 7.51
C HIS A 51 -5.72 26.24 8.44
N THR A 52 -5.53 24.97 8.07
CA THR A 52 -5.94 23.83 8.89
C THR A 52 -4.75 23.28 9.69
N SER A 53 -4.94 23.14 11.01
CA SER A 53 -3.88 22.65 11.91
C SER A 53 -3.45 21.22 11.54
N LEU A 54 -2.23 20.84 11.94
CA LEU A 54 -1.77 19.47 11.73
C LEU A 54 -2.66 18.45 12.45
N TYR A 55 -3.07 18.73 13.69
CA TYR A 55 -3.98 17.86 14.46
C TYR A 55 -5.29 17.61 13.68
N GLU A 56 -5.91 18.66 13.17
CA GLU A 56 -7.17 18.53 12.44
C GLU A 56 -6.97 17.73 11.15
N ARG A 57 -5.88 17.93 10.40
CA ARG A 57 -5.59 17.11 9.21
C ARG A 57 -5.36 15.64 9.54
N LEU A 58 -4.76 15.33 10.68
CA LEU A 58 -4.61 13.95 11.16
C LEU A 58 -5.94 13.34 11.57
N LEU A 59 -6.81 14.12 12.23
CA LEU A 59 -8.17 13.70 12.58
C LEU A 59 -9.03 13.42 11.34
N GLN A 60 -8.98 14.31 10.35
CA GLN A 60 -9.66 14.13 9.07
C GLN A 60 -9.21 12.85 8.37
N ARG A 61 -7.94 12.45 8.50
CA ARG A 61 -7.40 11.19 7.97
C ARG A 61 -7.79 9.96 8.80
N SER A 62 -7.76 10.05 10.12
CA SER A 62 -7.98 8.89 11.01
C SER A 62 -9.40 8.34 10.93
N ILE A 63 -10.40 9.21 10.81
CA ILE A 63 -11.82 8.83 10.75
C ILE A 63 -12.12 7.83 9.62
N PRO A 64 -11.85 8.12 8.33
CA PRO A 64 -12.09 7.16 7.25
C PRO A 64 -11.16 5.92 7.32
N ASN A 65 -10.04 6.03 8.04
CA ASN A 65 -9.11 4.93 8.27
C ASN A 65 -9.44 4.07 9.49
N ALA A 66 -10.51 4.34 10.25
CA ALA A 66 -10.91 3.53 11.40
C ALA A 66 -11.16 2.05 11.05
N ARG A 67 -11.42 1.76 9.77
CA ARG A 67 -11.49 0.38 9.24
C ARG A 67 -10.18 -0.40 9.40
N LEU A 68 -9.02 0.26 9.37
CA LEU A 68 -7.71 -0.37 9.55
C LEU A 68 -7.46 -0.78 11.01
N ILE A 69 -8.06 -0.05 11.97
CA ILE A 69 -8.09 -0.46 13.37
C ILE A 69 -8.85 -1.77 13.50
N ARG A 70 -10.06 -1.87 12.92
CA ARG A 70 -10.85 -3.10 12.96
C ARG A 70 -10.17 -4.26 12.25
N ALA A 71 -9.53 -3.99 11.12
CA ALA A 71 -8.97 -5.03 10.29
C ALA A 71 -7.65 -5.61 10.82
N PHE A 72 -6.80 -4.78 11.39
CA PHE A 72 -5.41 -5.14 11.72
C PHE A 72 -4.97 -4.71 13.12
N ASN A 73 -5.87 -4.08 13.88
CA ASN A 73 -5.55 -3.42 15.14
C ASN A 73 -4.41 -2.38 14.99
N LEU A 74 -4.42 -1.60 13.89
CA LEU A 74 -3.39 -0.59 13.66
C LEU A 74 -3.54 0.61 14.59
N HIS A 75 -2.47 0.94 15.29
CA HIS A 75 -2.32 2.16 16.06
C HIS A 75 -1.10 2.94 15.56
N ASN A 76 -1.30 3.71 14.51
CA ASN A 76 -0.22 4.48 13.88
C ASN A 76 -0.74 5.83 13.37
N THR A 77 0.11 6.54 12.63
CA THR A 77 -0.23 7.86 12.10
C THR A 77 -1.50 7.85 11.24
N PHE A 78 -1.83 6.75 10.55
CA PHE A 78 -2.98 6.69 9.65
C PHE A 78 -4.31 6.58 10.39
N THR A 79 -4.32 6.10 11.63
CA THR A 79 -5.52 5.78 12.41
C THR A 79 -5.70 6.66 13.65
N SER A 80 -4.80 7.62 13.88
CA SER A 80 -4.83 8.49 15.07
C SER A 80 -4.58 9.97 14.71
N PRO A 81 -5.25 10.92 15.39
CA PRO A 81 -4.96 12.35 15.29
C PRO A 81 -3.70 12.78 16.08
N SER A 82 -3.08 11.88 16.85
CA SER A 82 -1.94 12.20 17.72
C SER A 82 -0.72 12.68 16.93
N ILE A 83 -0.28 13.89 17.25
CA ILE A 83 0.93 14.50 16.67
C ILE A 83 2.18 13.72 17.13
N ASP A 84 2.22 13.27 18.38
CA ASP A 84 3.38 12.58 18.93
C ASP A 84 3.49 11.16 18.37
N LEU A 85 2.36 10.44 18.21
CA LEU A 85 2.36 9.15 17.51
C LEU A 85 2.84 9.31 16.05
N ARG A 86 2.44 10.38 15.36
CA ARG A 86 2.97 10.70 14.02
C ARG A 86 4.47 10.94 14.05
N LYS A 87 5.00 11.69 15.02
CA LYS A 87 6.43 11.96 15.14
C LYS A 87 7.20 10.67 15.37
N SER A 88 6.75 9.82 16.31
CA SER A 88 7.35 8.52 16.59
C SER A 88 7.34 7.62 15.36
N PHE A 89 6.19 7.46 14.71
CA PHE A 89 6.07 6.67 13.47
C PHE A 89 7.01 7.17 12.37
N ARG A 90 7.10 8.50 12.16
CA ARG A 90 7.98 9.08 11.13
C ARG A 90 9.46 8.89 11.45
N ARG A 91 9.84 9.02 12.72
CA ARG A 91 11.20 8.75 13.19
C ARG A 91 11.56 7.29 12.92
N GLU A 92 10.73 6.37 13.38
CA GLU A 92 10.94 4.93 13.22
C GLU A 92 10.98 4.51 11.74
N ALA A 93 10.08 5.02 10.91
CA ALA A 93 10.11 4.78 9.47
C ALA A 93 11.38 5.38 8.82
N HIS A 94 11.82 6.57 9.26
CA HIS A 94 13.04 7.18 8.74
C HIS A 94 14.29 6.39 9.11
N GLU A 95 14.38 5.92 10.36
CA GLU A 95 15.48 5.09 10.86
C GLU A 95 15.61 3.79 10.07
N ARG A 96 14.48 3.14 9.74
CA ARG A 96 14.49 1.93 8.90
C ARG A 96 14.82 2.17 7.43
N LEU A 97 14.43 3.32 6.89
CA LEU A 97 14.71 3.68 5.49
C LEU A 97 16.16 4.15 5.30
N GLN A 98 16.75 4.81 6.31
CA GLN A 98 18.07 5.45 6.20
C GLN A 98 19.18 4.54 5.67
N PRO A 99 19.34 3.30 6.16
CA PRO A 99 20.39 2.39 5.69
C PRO A 99 20.26 1.95 4.21
N TYR A 100 19.18 2.32 3.52
CA TYR A 100 18.87 1.89 2.16
C TYR A 100 18.65 3.07 1.20
N LYS A 101 19.19 4.26 1.51
CA LYS A 101 19.01 5.47 0.69
C LYS A 101 20.17 5.77 -0.27
N ASP A 102 21.37 5.39 0.12
CA ASP A 102 22.58 5.58 -0.67
C ASP A 102 22.84 4.36 -1.55
N HIS A 103 23.87 4.46 -2.39
CA HIS A 103 24.26 3.41 -3.32
C HIS A 103 24.54 2.08 -2.60
N ASP A 104 25.37 2.07 -1.56
CA ASP A 104 25.68 0.87 -0.78
C ASP A 104 24.43 0.24 -0.15
N GLY A 105 23.53 1.07 0.38
CA GLY A 105 22.26 0.63 0.94
C GLY A 105 21.35 0.00 -0.10
N LEU A 106 21.21 0.64 -1.25
CA LEU A 106 20.43 0.08 -2.36
C LEU A 106 21.07 -1.21 -2.90
N LYS A 107 22.40 -1.32 -2.91
CA LYS A 107 23.10 -2.55 -3.28
C LYS A 107 22.78 -3.69 -2.32
N ARG A 108 22.82 -3.43 -1.00
CA ARG A 108 22.36 -4.39 0.01
C ARG A 108 20.89 -4.80 -0.20
N LEU A 109 20.03 -3.88 -0.60
CA LEU A 109 18.62 -4.19 -0.90
C LEU A 109 18.49 -5.12 -2.11
N ALA A 110 19.31 -4.91 -3.15
CA ALA A 110 19.37 -5.78 -4.32
C ALA A 110 19.87 -7.18 -3.96
N ASP A 111 20.90 -7.28 -3.12
CA ASP A 111 21.42 -8.57 -2.63
C ASP A 111 20.36 -9.32 -1.80
N LEU A 112 19.61 -8.62 -0.94
CA LEU A 112 18.48 -9.20 -0.21
C LEU A 112 17.38 -9.70 -1.16
N ALA A 113 16.98 -8.91 -2.16
CA ALA A 113 15.98 -9.34 -3.15
C ALA A 113 16.43 -10.58 -3.94
N SER A 114 17.71 -10.64 -4.36
CA SER A 114 18.28 -11.81 -5.02
C SER A 114 18.25 -13.03 -4.10
N THR A 115 18.69 -12.87 -2.85
CA THR A 115 18.78 -13.97 -1.87
C THR A 115 17.40 -14.57 -1.58
N HIS A 116 16.38 -13.71 -1.47
CA HIS A 116 15.01 -14.16 -1.23
C HIS A 116 14.41 -14.86 -2.45
N LEU A 117 14.72 -14.40 -3.66
CA LEU A 117 14.32 -15.11 -4.87
C LEU A 117 15.02 -16.47 -4.99
N ASP A 118 16.33 -16.54 -4.73
CA ASP A 118 17.09 -17.79 -4.63
C ASP A 118 16.41 -18.78 -3.66
N ALA A 119 16.13 -18.32 -2.44
CA ALA A 119 15.49 -19.14 -1.41
C ALA A 119 14.09 -19.62 -1.84
N PHE A 120 13.33 -18.77 -2.54
CA PHE A 120 12.04 -19.15 -3.10
C PHE A 120 12.18 -20.28 -4.13
N ILE A 121 13.04 -20.08 -5.12
CA ILE A 121 13.26 -21.04 -6.22
C ILE A 121 13.74 -22.40 -5.69
N ILE A 122 14.65 -22.40 -4.72
CA ILE A 122 15.22 -23.63 -4.15
C ILE A 122 14.17 -24.42 -3.36
N LYS A 123 13.31 -23.74 -2.60
CA LYS A 123 12.31 -24.39 -1.73
C LYS A 123 11.01 -24.73 -2.46
N GLU A 124 10.72 -24.05 -3.56
CA GLU A 124 9.51 -24.26 -4.33
C GLU A 124 9.56 -25.59 -5.10
N THR A 125 8.53 -26.42 -4.92
CA THR A 125 8.44 -27.75 -5.54
C THR A 125 7.31 -27.84 -6.56
N ARG A 126 6.42 -26.83 -6.60
CA ARG A 126 5.31 -26.80 -7.54
C ARG A 126 5.85 -26.51 -8.96
N PRO A 127 5.34 -27.22 -9.98
CA PRO A 127 5.79 -27.03 -11.37
C PRO A 127 5.36 -25.68 -11.95
N ARG A 128 4.42 -25.00 -11.29
CA ARG A 128 3.83 -23.73 -11.70
C ARG A 128 3.40 -22.99 -10.44
N VAL A 129 3.77 -21.72 -10.35
CA VAL A 129 3.45 -20.84 -9.21
C VAL A 129 2.75 -19.58 -9.71
N PRO A 130 1.68 -19.12 -9.05
CA PRO A 130 1.08 -17.83 -9.35
C PRO A 130 2.09 -16.69 -9.23
N MET A 131 2.20 -15.85 -10.27
CA MET A 131 3.13 -14.70 -10.26
C MET A 131 2.91 -13.79 -9.04
N ALA A 132 1.66 -13.63 -8.61
CA ALA A 132 1.32 -12.84 -7.43
C ALA A 132 1.90 -13.43 -6.13
N GLU A 133 2.06 -14.74 -6.02
CA GLU A 133 2.69 -15.39 -4.87
C GLU A 133 4.20 -15.08 -4.85
N LEU A 134 4.88 -15.30 -5.98
CA LEU A 134 6.31 -14.97 -6.12
C LEU A 134 6.59 -13.51 -5.78
N VAL A 135 5.85 -12.58 -6.39
CA VAL A 135 6.04 -11.14 -6.18
C VAL A 135 5.81 -10.75 -4.73
N ARG A 136 4.76 -11.28 -4.10
CA ARG A 136 4.48 -11.01 -2.69
C ARG A 136 5.55 -11.58 -1.78
N PHE A 137 6.00 -12.81 -2.04
CA PHE A 137 7.05 -13.45 -1.27
C PHE A 137 8.34 -12.61 -1.31
N VAL A 138 8.88 -12.37 -2.51
CA VAL A 138 10.16 -11.64 -2.66
C VAL A 138 10.03 -10.24 -2.07
N THR A 139 8.96 -9.51 -2.39
CA THR A 139 8.77 -8.15 -1.85
C THR A 139 8.64 -8.14 -0.33
N PHE A 140 7.87 -9.07 0.24
CA PHE A 140 7.65 -9.17 1.68
C PHE A 140 8.96 -9.48 2.41
N CYS A 141 9.67 -10.52 1.97
CA CYS A 141 10.90 -10.95 2.60
C CYS A 141 12.01 -9.90 2.48
N THR A 142 12.15 -9.22 1.32
CA THR A 142 13.09 -8.10 1.17
C THR A 142 12.77 -6.95 2.13
N VAL A 143 11.51 -6.53 2.23
CA VAL A 143 11.10 -5.48 3.18
C VAL A 143 11.34 -5.91 4.63
N LEU A 144 10.97 -7.14 4.97
CA LEU A 144 11.09 -7.68 6.32
C LEU A 144 12.56 -7.77 6.76
N SER A 145 13.43 -8.34 5.92
CA SER A 145 14.87 -8.39 6.18
C SER A 145 15.49 -7.00 6.23
N ALA A 146 15.09 -6.07 5.35
CA ALA A 146 15.61 -4.71 5.39
C ALA A 146 15.22 -3.96 6.68
N PHE A 147 13.99 -4.13 7.15
CA PHE A 147 13.44 -3.31 8.23
C PHE A 147 13.63 -3.89 9.63
N TRP A 148 13.83 -5.21 9.73
CA TRP A 148 13.99 -5.94 10.98
C TRP A 148 15.26 -6.80 11.04
N ASN A 149 16.11 -6.76 10.03
CA ASN A 149 17.33 -7.57 9.94
C ASN A 149 17.05 -9.08 10.15
N VAL A 150 15.94 -9.55 9.59
CA VAL A 150 15.53 -10.95 9.70
C VAL A 150 16.37 -11.82 8.78
N ASP A 151 16.89 -12.88 9.37
CA ASP A 151 17.61 -13.96 8.72
C ASP A 151 16.69 -14.75 7.76
N THR A 152 17.13 -14.85 6.50
CA THR A 152 16.40 -15.47 5.40
C THR A 152 16.16 -16.96 5.62
N ASP A 153 17.07 -17.64 6.32
CA ASP A 153 17.00 -19.08 6.55
C ASP A 153 15.87 -19.46 7.51
N LYS A 154 15.38 -18.48 8.29
CA LYS A 154 14.29 -18.65 9.26
C LYS A 154 12.90 -18.44 8.65
N MET A 155 12.82 -18.06 7.36
CA MET A 155 11.56 -17.87 6.67
C MET A 155 11.17 -19.15 5.92
N ASP A 156 10.11 -19.80 6.40
CA ASP A 156 9.48 -20.91 5.72
C ASP A 156 8.46 -20.41 4.67
N LEU A 157 8.37 -21.09 3.53
CA LEU A 157 7.51 -20.67 2.41
C LEU A 157 6.04 -20.59 2.83
N ASP A 158 5.54 -21.62 3.51
CA ASP A 158 4.13 -21.74 3.89
C ASP A 158 3.75 -20.64 4.89
N ASP A 159 4.64 -20.33 5.85
CA ASP A 159 4.41 -19.25 6.80
C ASP A 159 4.39 -17.87 6.11
N VAL A 160 5.28 -17.60 5.16
CA VAL A 160 5.31 -16.34 4.41
C VAL A 160 4.09 -16.21 3.52
N GLU A 161 3.72 -17.29 2.82
CA GLU A 161 2.51 -17.35 2.01
C GLU A 161 1.29 -17.03 2.88
N PHE A 162 1.12 -17.72 4.02
CA PHE A 162 0.03 -17.48 4.95
C PHE A 162 -0.03 -16.03 5.42
N VAL A 163 1.11 -15.44 5.79
CA VAL A 163 1.17 -14.05 6.27
C VAL A 163 0.82 -13.07 5.16
N THR A 164 1.38 -13.23 3.97
CA THR A 164 1.12 -12.32 2.84
C THR A 164 -0.32 -12.44 2.34
N ASP A 165 -0.87 -13.65 2.28
CA ASP A 165 -2.29 -13.92 1.98
C ASP A 165 -3.20 -13.32 3.04
N GLY A 166 -2.88 -13.53 4.32
CA GLY A 166 -3.63 -12.98 5.43
C GLY A 166 -3.69 -11.46 5.39
N ILE A 167 -2.55 -10.79 5.17
CA ILE A 167 -2.48 -9.34 5.00
C ILE A 167 -3.33 -8.88 3.82
N ASN A 168 -3.20 -9.51 2.65
CA ASN A 168 -3.97 -9.13 1.46
C ASN A 168 -5.48 -9.32 1.68
N THR A 169 -5.87 -10.45 2.27
CA THR A 169 -7.28 -10.79 2.55
C THR A 169 -7.88 -9.79 3.53
N LEU A 170 -7.26 -9.59 4.70
CA LEU A 170 -7.70 -8.61 5.71
C LEU A 170 -7.78 -7.18 5.12
N TRP A 171 -6.85 -6.82 4.23
CA TRP A 171 -6.86 -5.52 3.57
C TRP A 171 -8.04 -5.34 2.64
N CYS A 172 -8.37 -6.37 1.86
CA CYS A 172 -9.51 -6.37 0.94
C CYS A 172 -10.82 -6.36 1.73
N GLU A 173 -10.96 -7.22 2.73
CA GLU A 173 -12.14 -7.28 3.60
C GLU A 173 -12.39 -5.96 4.34
N SER A 174 -11.34 -5.26 4.76
CA SER A 174 -11.45 -3.95 5.44
C SER A 174 -12.14 -2.86 4.61
N LYS A 175 -12.33 -3.06 3.29
CA LYS A 175 -13.01 -2.11 2.39
C LYS A 175 -14.51 -2.38 2.27
N ILE A 176 -14.94 -3.60 2.56
CA ILE A 176 -16.30 -4.09 2.28
C ILE A 176 -17.03 -4.42 3.58
N LYS A 177 -16.38 -5.11 4.51
CA LYS A 177 -16.97 -5.51 5.79
C LYS A 177 -16.93 -4.35 6.79
N HIS A 178 -18.04 -4.17 7.50
CA HIS A 178 -18.15 -3.16 8.55
C HIS A 178 -17.78 -3.69 9.93
N GLU A 179 -17.88 -5.01 10.14
CA GLU A 179 -17.64 -5.69 11.41
C GLU A 179 -16.73 -6.92 11.20
N SER A 180 -15.91 -7.21 12.20
CA SER A 180 -15.02 -8.38 12.21
C SER A 180 -15.82 -9.62 12.66
N ASP A 181 -15.70 -10.72 11.92
CA ASP A 181 -16.26 -12.03 12.28
C ASP A 181 -15.20 -12.95 12.91
N GLU A 182 -15.59 -14.15 13.37
CA GLU A 182 -14.66 -15.11 13.98
C GLU A 182 -13.51 -15.50 13.03
N ARG A 183 -13.78 -15.59 11.73
CA ARG A 183 -12.77 -15.91 10.71
C ARG A 183 -11.74 -14.79 10.57
N HIS A 184 -12.20 -13.53 10.59
CA HIS A 184 -11.34 -12.36 10.59
C HIS A 184 -10.38 -12.40 11.78
N VAL A 185 -10.90 -12.66 12.98
CA VAL A 185 -10.09 -12.71 14.21
C VAL A 185 -9.08 -13.85 14.15
N ALA A 186 -9.50 -15.04 13.71
CA ALA A 186 -8.61 -16.19 13.55
C ALA A 186 -7.50 -15.93 12.54
N LEU A 187 -7.81 -15.32 11.39
CA LEU A 187 -6.84 -14.98 10.36
C LEU A 187 -5.82 -13.95 10.88
N LEU A 188 -6.28 -12.85 11.49
CA LEU A 188 -5.39 -11.85 12.07
C LEU A 188 -4.49 -12.47 13.16
N HIS A 189 -5.05 -13.33 14.02
CA HIS A 189 -4.28 -14.02 15.06
C HIS A 189 -3.19 -14.91 14.45
N GLY A 190 -3.53 -15.75 13.47
CA GLY A 190 -2.57 -16.63 12.80
C GLY A 190 -1.49 -15.86 12.03
N THR A 191 -1.83 -14.70 11.44
CA THR A 191 -0.86 -13.81 10.79
C THR A 191 0.12 -13.24 11.82
N MET A 192 -0.38 -12.76 12.97
CA MET A 192 0.45 -12.20 14.03
C MET A 192 1.34 -13.25 14.69
N GLU A 193 0.83 -14.46 14.91
CA GLU A 193 1.58 -15.59 15.46
C GLU A 193 2.81 -15.91 14.60
N ARG A 194 2.64 -15.97 13.27
CA ARG A 194 3.76 -16.23 12.34
C ARG A 194 4.73 -15.06 12.25
N LEU A 195 4.24 -13.82 12.21
CA LEU A 195 5.10 -12.63 12.21
C LEU A 195 6.02 -12.58 13.44
N ARG A 196 5.55 -13.04 14.60
CA ARG A 196 6.36 -13.10 15.84
C ARG A 196 7.52 -14.09 15.77
N LYS A 197 7.52 -15.04 14.82
CA LYS A 197 8.67 -15.93 14.58
C LYS A 197 9.87 -15.16 14.01
N TRP A 198 9.61 -14.03 13.34
CA TRP A 198 10.62 -13.27 12.59
C TRP A 198 10.93 -11.92 13.23
N ILE A 199 9.92 -11.27 13.79
CA ILE A 199 10.05 -9.93 14.37
C ILE A 199 10.19 -10.08 15.88
N PRO A 200 11.40 -9.85 16.45
CA PRO A 200 11.56 -9.84 17.89
C PRO A 200 10.73 -8.70 18.48
N MET A 201 9.77 -9.05 19.34
CA MET A 201 8.96 -8.08 20.06
C MET A 201 9.71 -7.66 21.34
N ALA A 202 9.65 -6.38 21.69
CA ALA A 202 10.15 -5.92 22.99
C ALA A 202 9.27 -6.47 24.12
N ASP A 203 9.82 -6.57 25.34
CA ASP A 203 9.16 -7.07 26.57
C ASP A 203 7.84 -6.35 26.94
N THR A 204 7.47 -5.27 26.25
CA THR A 204 6.22 -4.53 26.41
C THR A 204 5.05 -5.16 25.64
N GLU A 205 4.96 -6.48 25.63
CA GLU A 205 3.91 -7.23 24.93
C GLU A 205 2.50 -6.67 25.26
N GLY A 206 1.71 -6.39 24.21
CA GLY A 206 0.30 -6.04 24.35
C GLY A 206 -0.06 -4.56 24.14
N ARG A 207 0.91 -3.65 23.98
CA ARG A 207 0.57 -2.27 23.58
C ARG A 207 0.23 -2.20 22.08
N PRO A 208 -0.81 -1.45 21.68
CA PRO A 208 -1.16 -1.29 20.27
C PRO A 208 -0.04 -0.70 19.40
N GLU A 209 0.87 0.09 19.98
CA GLU A 209 2.01 0.71 19.27
C GLU A 209 3.06 -0.32 18.85
N ASP A 210 3.22 -1.38 19.63
CA ASP A 210 4.23 -2.42 19.40
C ASP A 210 3.80 -3.40 18.28
N ASN A 211 2.57 -3.29 17.76
CA ASN A 211 2.08 -4.12 16.66
C ASN A 211 2.96 -3.95 15.39
N PRO A 212 3.70 -4.99 14.92
CA PRO A 212 4.58 -4.87 13.76
C PRO A 212 3.86 -4.48 12.47
N LEU A 213 2.56 -4.77 12.36
CA LEU A 213 1.74 -4.34 11.23
C LEU A 213 1.62 -2.82 11.11
N ASN A 214 1.89 -2.06 12.19
CA ASN A 214 1.92 -0.60 12.14
C ASN A 214 2.88 -0.07 11.09
N ILE A 215 4.02 -0.73 10.90
CA ILE A 215 5.07 -0.36 9.94
C ILE A 215 5.06 -1.27 8.72
N LEU A 216 4.82 -2.57 8.91
CA LEU A 216 4.91 -3.55 7.83
C LEU A 216 3.87 -3.29 6.74
N ILE A 217 2.60 -3.04 7.11
CA ILE A 217 1.53 -2.77 6.13
C ILE A 217 1.87 -1.58 5.21
N PRO A 218 2.19 -0.36 5.73
CA PRO A 218 2.51 0.76 4.86
C PRO A 218 3.83 0.61 4.07
N ALA A 219 4.72 -0.30 4.48
CA ALA A 219 5.97 -0.55 3.77
C ALA A 219 5.83 -1.60 2.64
N TYR A 220 5.05 -2.65 2.88
CA TYR A 220 4.93 -3.80 1.99
C TYR A 220 3.68 -3.73 1.08
N GLU A 221 2.49 -3.45 1.62
CA GLU A 221 1.22 -3.73 0.93
C GLU A 221 1.05 -2.97 -0.37
N THR A 222 1.45 -1.70 -0.39
CA THR A 222 1.39 -0.90 -1.62
C THR A 222 2.59 -1.15 -2.52
N LEU A 223 3.74 -1.51 -1.97
CA LEU A 223 4.98 -1.71 -2.72
C LEU A 223 4.91 -2.94 -3.62
N TRP A 224 4.45 -4.09 -3.10
CA TRP A 224 4.35 -5.32 -3.90
C TRP A 224 3.39 -5.16 -5.09
N ARG A 225 2.37 -4.30 -4.96
CA ARG A 225 1.46 -3.98 -6.09
C ARG A 225 2.17 -3.20 -7.19
N VAL A 226 3.05 -2.27 -6.84
CA VAL A 226 3.86 -1.52 -7.81
C VAL A 226 4.82 -2.48 -8.51
N VAL A 227 5.63 -3.20 -7.74
CA VAL A 227 6.54 -4.24 -8.25
C VAL A 227 5.80 -5.18 -9.19
N GLY A 228 4.64 -5.62 -8.74
CA GLY A 228 3.80 -6.51 -9.48
C GLY A 228 3.37 -5.95 -10.84
N HIS A 229 2.66 -4.82 -10.86
CA HIS A 229 2.20 -4.23 -12.13
C HIS A 229 3.37 -3.94 -13.07
N THR A 230 4.52 -3.52 -12.54
CA THR A 230 5.74 -3.32 -13.32
C THR A 230 6.20 -4.61 -14.01
N ILE A 231 6.28 -5.72 -13.27
CA ILE A 231 6.69 -7.02 -13.82
C ILE A 231 5.73 -7.47 -14.93
N LEU A 232 4.43 -7.32 -14.73
CA LEU A 232 3.43 -7.68 -15.75
C LEU A 232 3.62 -6.86 -17.03
N GLU A 233 3.87 -5.55 -16.92
CA GLU A 233 4.11 -4.69 -18.08
C GLU A 233 5.43 -5.03 -18.80
N VAL A 234 6.49 -5.36 -18.04
CA VAL A 234 7.76 -5.84 -18.62
C VAL A 234 7.53 -7.10 -19.45
N TYR A 235 6.82 -8.10 -18.91
CA TYR A 235 6.58 -9.33 -19.65
C TYR A 235 5.54 -9.19 -20.76
N ARG A 236 4.67 -8.18 -20.71
CA ARG A 236 3.70 -7.90 -21.78
C ARG A 236 4.40 -7.47 -23.07
N ALA A 237 5.43 -6.63 -22.97
CA ALA A 237 6.17 -6.10 -24.11
C ALA A 237 7.65 -6.53 -24.07
N PRO A 238 8.10 -7.44 -24.96
CA PRO A 238 9.49 -7.90 -24.98
C PRO A 238 10.54 -6.78 -25.11
N SER A 239 10.17 -5.64 -25.68
CA SER A 239 11.02 -4.43 -25.77
C SER A 239 11.41 -3.86 -24.39
N TYR A 240 10.75 -4.28 -23.31
CA TYR A 240 11.05 -3.89 -21.93
C TYR A 240 11.95 -4.89 -21.19
N GLY A 241 12.31 -6.02 -21.82
CA GLY A 241 13.22 -7.00 -21.22
C GLY A 241 14.57 -6.39 -20.83
N GLY A 242 15.04 -6.69 -19.62
CA GLY A 242 16.33 -6.22 -19.10
C GLY A 242 16.41 -4.72 -18.78
N ILE A 243 15.29 -3.97 -18.77
CA ILE A 243 15.30 -2.54 -18.40
C ILE A 243 15.93 -2.31 -17.03
N PHE A 244 15.69 -3.22 -16.09
CA PHE A 244 16.13 -3.05 -14.70
C PHE A 244 17.54 -3.58 -14.43
N ASP A 245 18.17 -4.28 -15.39
CA ASP A 245 19.41 -5.04 -15.14
C ASP A 245 20.56 -4.13 -14.67
N ALA A 246 20.84 -3.06 -15.41
CA ALA A 246 21.92 -2.13 -15.06
C ALA A 246 21.71 -1.46 -13.69
N PHE A 247 20.47 -1.10 -13.35
CA PHE A 247 20.15 -0.51 -12.05
C PHE A 247 20.19 -1.54 -10.93
N PHE A 248 19.79 -2.78 -11.19
CA PHE A 248 19.86 -3.86 -10.22
C PHE A 248 21.32 -4.27 -9.92
N GLU A 249 22.17 -4.30 -10.94
CA GLU A 249 23.60 -4.57 -10.79
C GLU A 249 24.33 -3.44 -10.06
N ASP A 250 24.03 -2.19 -10.42
CA ASP A 250 24.66 -0.98 -9.89
C ASP A 250 23.64 0.13 -9.61
N PRO A 251 23.06 0.21 -8.40
CA PRO A 251 21.90 1.05 -8.10
C PRO A 251 22.26 2.51 -7.86
N THR A 252 22.77 3.17 -8.89
CA THR A 252 23.04 4.61 -8.92
C THR A 252 21.84 5.38 -9.47
N ASP A 253 21.74 6.68 -9.12
CA ASP A 253 20.74 7.57 -9.74
C ASP A 253 20.90 7.62 -11.26
N TYR A 254 22.14 7.52 -11.75
CA TYR A 254 22.44 7.45 -13.16
C TYR A 254 21.77 6.24 -13.85
N ASN A 255 21.89 5.04 -13.28
CA ASN A 255 21.25 3.85 -13.83
C ASN A 255 19.73 3.83 -13.60
N PHE A 256 19.24 4.51 -12.55
CA PHE A 256 17.80 4.61 -12.27
C PHE A 256 17.07 5.50 -13.27
N ASP A 257 17.63 6.68 -13.56
CA ASP A 257 17.04 7.66 -14.45
C ASP A 257 17.46 7.46 -15.92
N MET A 258 18.53 6.70 -16.15
CA MET A 258 19.18 6.53 -17.46
C MET A 258 19.29 7.87 -18.20
N GLU A 259 19.81 8.90 -17.53
CA GLU A 259 19.92 10.24 -18.13
C GLU A 259 20.74 10.16 -19.43
N ASN A 260 20.08 10.48 -20.55
CA ASN A 260 20.71 10.52 -21.86
C ASN A 260 21.75 11.65 -21.90
N ARG A 261 23.03 11.33 -21.66
CA ARG A 261 24.13 12.30 -21.70
C ARG A 261 24.32 12.99 -23.06
N THR A 262 23.68 12.50 -24.12
CA THR A 262 23.96 12.89 -25.51
C THR A 262 22.92 13.83 -26.12
N GLY A 263 21.86 14.22 -25.38
CA GLY A 263 20.78 15.04 -25.92
C GLY A 263 19.95 14.35 -27.03
N GLN A 264 20.16 13.05 -27.23
CA GLN A 264 19.36 12.22 -28.14
C GLN A 264 18.07 11.79 -27.44
N LEU A 265 17.02 11.51 -28.22
CA LEU A 265 15.80 10.93 -27.67
C LEU A 265 16.13 9.52 -27.17
N ALA A 266 15.73 9.17 -25.95
CA ALA A 266 15.95 7.82 -25.44
C ALA A 266 15.10 6.84 -26.26
N GLU A 267 15.72 5.78 -26.77
CA GLU A 267 15.02 4.73 -27.53
C GLU A 267 14.27 3.75 -26.61
N ARG A 268 14.62 3.73 -25.32
CA ARG A 268 14.03 2.88 -24.28
C ARG A 268 13.75 3.71 -23.02
N PRO A 269 12.70 3.39 -22.26
CA PRO A 269 12.42 4.06 -21.01
C PRO A 269 13.44 3.65 -19.94
N SER A 270 13.69 4.55 -18.98
CA SER A 270 14.47 4.25 -17.79
C SER A 270 13.68 3.42 -16.77
N PRO A 271 14.35 2.77 -15.81
CA PRO A 271 13.70 2.20 -14.63
C PRO A 271 12.75 3.18 -13.93
N ASN A 272 13.18 4.43 -13.73
CA ASN A 272 12.33 5.44 -13.11
C ASN A 272 11.07 5.74 -13.94
N ALA A 273 11.21 5.86 -15.28
CA ALA A 273 10.09 6.10 -16.16
C ALA A 273 9.08 4.95 -16.16
N MET A 274 9.56 3.70 -16.13
CA MET A 274 8.71 2.51 -15.98
C MET A 274 7.92 2.53 -14.67
N ILE A 275 8.59 2.75 -13.53
CA ILE A 275 7.94 2.78 -12.22
C ILE A 275 6.97 3.96 -12.12
N THR A 276 7.34 5.13 -12.65
CA THR A 276 6.49 6.32 -12.64
C THR A 276 5.22 6.10 -13.46
N GLU A 277 5.32 5.45 -14.63
CA GLU A 277 4.14 5.13 -15.44
C GLU A 277 3.23 4.11 -14.76
N VAL A 278 3.79 3.10 -14.08
CA VAL A 278 3.00 2.17 -13.27
C VAL A 278 2.29 2.89 -12.12
N LEU A 279 2.97 3.80 -11.43
CA LEU A 279 2.37 4.59 -10.36
C LEU A 279 1.26 5.53 -10.87
N ARG A 280 1.38 6.02 -12.11
CA ARG A 280 0.35 6.82 -12.79
C ARG A 280 -0.85 5.98 -13.19
N LEU A 281 -0.62 4.85 -13.85
CA LEU A 281 -1.68 4.02 -14.45
C LEU A 281 -2.35 3.09 -13.42
N TYR A 282 -1.59 2.58 -12.44
CA TYR A 282 -2.03 1.64 -11.43
C TYR A 282 -1.73 2.14 -9.99
N PRO A 283 -2.21 3.33 -9.59
CA PRO A 283 -1.87 3.88 -8.28
C PRO A 283 -2.34 2.95 -7.15
N PRO A 284 -1.43 2.48 -6.27
CA PRO A 284 -1.80 1.60 -5.15
C PRO A 284 -2.83 2.25 -4.22
N THR A 285 -2.88 3.58 -4.17
CA THR A 285 -3.92 4.36 -3.51
C THR A 285 -4.71 5.23 -4.49
N ARG A 286 -5.71 4.62 -5.14
CA ARG A 286 -6.66 5.30 -6.05
C ARG A 286 -7.35 6.51 -5.45
N ARG A 287 -7.77 6.40 -4.17
CA ARG A 287 -8.53 7.44 -3.49
C ARG A 287 -8.01 7.69 -2.09
N ILE A 288 -7.83 8.96 -1.74
CA ILE A 288 -7.42 9.39 -0.40
C ILE A 288 -8.59 10.11 0.27
N SER A 289 -9.10 9.55 1.36
CA SER A 289 -10.27 10.10 2.05
C SER A 289 -9.93 11.00 3.23
N ARG A 290 -10.79 12.00 3.45
CA ARG A 290 -10.78 12.93 4.59
C ARG A 290 -12.19 13.16 5.10
N ALA A 291 -12.37 13.18 6.42
CA ALA A 291 -13.64 13.51 7.07
C ALA A 291 -13.69 15.01 7.41
N VAL A 292 -14.41 15.79 6.60
CA VAL A 292 -14.55 17.26 6.73
C VAL A 292 -15.84 17.63 7.45
N HIS A 293 -15.96 18.87 7.94
CA HIS A 293 -17.22 19.33 8.52
C HIS A 293 -18.30 19.47 7.43
N ARG A 294 -19.56 19.17 7.77
CA ARG A 294 -20.70 19.35 6.85
C ARG A 294 -20.92 20.83 6.48
N ASP A 295 -20.60 21.76 7.38
CA ASP A 295 -20.82 23.20 7.15
C ASP A 295 -19.75 23.82 6.22
N ASP A 296 -18.59 23.16 6.06
CA ASP A 296 -17.57 23.50 5.05
C ASP A 296 -18.02 23.18 3.61
N VAL A 297 -19.21 22.60 3.43
CA VAL A 297 -19.73 22.26 2.11
C VAL A 297 -20.37 23.49 1.44
N ASN A 298 -20.74 24.55 2.17
CA ASN A 298 -21.49 25.70 1.61
C ASN A 298 -21.20 27.10 2.19
N SER A 299 -20.20 27.34 3.05
CA SER A 299 -20.00 28.68 3.63
C SER A 299 -18.55 29.12 3.75
N CYS A 300 -18.28 30.35 3.28
CA CYS A 300 -17.05 31.12 3.53
C CYS A 300 -16.91 31.55 5.01
N MET A 301 -17.83 31.15 5.90
CA MET A 301 -17.79 31.44 7.33
C MET A 301 -18.53 30.37 8.14
N SER A 302 -17.81 29.59 8.96
CA SER A 302 -18.06 29.51 10.41
C SER A 302 -16.99 28.64 11.09
N LYS A 303 -16.29 29.25 12.04
CA LYS A 303 -15.36 28.59 12.96
C LYS A 303 -16.15 28.19 14.21
N ALA A 304 -16.60 26.95 14.27
CA ALA A 304 -16.91 26.31 15.55
C ALA A 304 -16.39 24.88 15.50
N SER A 305 -15.45 24.57 16.40
CA SER A 305 -14.85 23.26 16.60
C SER A 305 -15.89 22.30 17.17
N CYS A 306 -16.77 21.78 16.32
CA CYS A 306 -17.66 20.68 16.68
C CYS A 306 -16.85 19.38 16.65
N THR A 307 -16.43 18.90 17.82
CA THR A 307 -15.75 17.61 17.98
C THR A 307 -16.65 16.40 17.76
N ASP A 308 -17.94 16.61 17.50
CA ASP A 308 -18.92 15.55 17.24
C ASP A 308 -18.69 14.90 15.86
N PRO A 309 -18.31 13.61 15.79
CA PRO A 309 -18.17 12.87 14.54
C PRO A 309 -19.45 12.81 13.70
N SER A 310 -20.63 13.01 14.31
CA SER A 310 -21.92 12.97 13.62
C SER A 310 -22.10 14.09 12.58
N HIS A 311 -21.35 15.19 12.74
CA HIS A 311 -21.38 16.36 11.85
C HIS A 311 -20.33 16.32 10.74
N ARG A 312 -19.62 15.20 10.55
CA ARG A 312 -18.59 15.06 9.52
C ARG A 312 -19.10 14.30 8.29
N LEU A 313 -18.60 14.70 7.13
CA LEU A 313 -18.81 14.07 5.82
C LEU A 313 -17.48 13.55 5.31
N VAL A 314 -17.46 12.35 4.73
CA VAL A 314 -16.25 11.84 4.07
C VAL A 314 -16.19 12.30 2.62
N LYS A 315 -15.16 13.07 2.29
CA LYS A 315 -14.75 13.37 0.93
C LYS A 315 -13.60 12.45 0.51
N ALA A 316 -13.41 12.24 -0.79
CA ALA A 316 -12.34 11.44 -1.34
C ALA A 316 -11.68 12.16 -2.51
N ALA A 317 -10.37 12.38 -2.42
CA ALA A 317 -9.54 12.79 -3.54
C ALA A 317 -9.34 11.58 -4.46
N ASP A 318 -9.80 11.66 -5.70
CA ASP A 318 -9.66 10.62 -6.73
C ASP A 318 -8.36 10.82 -7.52
N VAL A 319 -7.27 10.30 -6.95
CA VAL A 319 -5.93 10.36 -7.54
C VAL A 319 -5.88 9.63 -8.87
N GLU A 320 -6.55 8.48 -8.98
CA GLU A 320 -6.61 7.71 -10.23
C GLU A 320 -7.30 8.51 -11.33
N ALA A 321 -8.43 9.17 -11.05
CA ALA A 321 -9.12 9.99 -12.02
C ALA A 321 -8.24 11.15 -12.55
N ALA A 322 -7.51 11.84 -11.66
CA ALA A 322 -6.59 12.91 -12.07
C ALA A 322 -5.43 12.38 -12.94
N GLN A 323 -4.83 11.25 -12.56
CA GLN A 323 -3.72 10.62 -13.28
C GLN A 323 -4.14 9.98 -14.62
N HIS A 324 -5.43 9.69 -14.81
CA HIS A 324 -5.99 9.13 -16.05
C HIS A 324 -6.74 10.17 -16.89
N SER A 325 -6.71 11.46 -16.50
CA SER A 325 -7.49 12.48 -17.18
C SER A 325 -7.06 12.63 -18.64
N PRO A 326 -7.95 12.38 -19.64
CA PRO A 326 -7.60 12.56 -21.04
C PRO A 326 -7.31 14.01 -21.42
N SER A 327 -7.81 14.99 -20.66
CA SER A 327 -7.50 16.40 -20.89
C SER A 327 -6.08 16.78 -20.49
N ILE A 328 -5.44 16.00 -19.59
CA ILE A 328 -4.08 16.23 -19.08
C ILE A 328 -3.08 15.31 -19.79
N TRP A 329 -3.45 14.05 -19.98
CA TRP A 329 -2.58 12.97 -20.47
C TRP A 329 -2.88 12.55 -21.91
N GLY A 330 -3.86 13.19 -22.56
CA GLY A 330 -4.28 12.88 -23.92
C GLY A 330 -5.22 11.67 -24.04
N PRO A 331 -5.68 11.36 -25.27
CA PRO A 331 -6.66 10.29 -25.52
C PRO A 331 -6.16 8.90 -25.09
N LEU A 332 -4.84 8.67 -25.14
CA LEU A 332 -4.18 7.41 -24.75
C LEU A 332 -3.75 7.41 -23.27
N SER A 333 -4.39 8.24 -22.43
CA SER A 333 -4.11 8.37 -21.00
C SER A 333 -4.22 7.07 -20.20
N ARG A 334 -4.96 6.07 -20.71
CA ARG A 334 -5.10 4.75 -20.07
C ARG A 334 -4.21 3.68 -20.67
N GLU A 335 -3.40 4.03 -21.66
CA GLU A 335 -2.40 3.13 -22.22
C GLU A 335 -1.10 3.27 -21.44
N PHE A 336 -0.44 2.14 -21.21
CA PHE A 336 0.88 2.11 -20.59
C PHE A 336 1.91 2.62 -21.59
N ASP A 337 2.46 3.79 -21.31
CA ASP A 337 3.52 4.40 -22.12
C ASP A 337 4.55 5.09 -21.20
N PRO A 338 5.63 4.38 -20.84
CA PRO A 338 6.67 4.90 -19.96
C PRO A 338 7.50 5.99 -20.63
N MET A 339 7.49 6.10 -21.97
CA MET A 339 8.24 7.15 -22.68
C MET A 339 7.72 8.56 -22.37
N ARG A 340 6.49 8.68 -21.85
CA ARG A 340 5.93 9.95 -21.35
C ARG A 340 6.81 10.61 -20.29
N HIS A 341 7.47 9.81 -19.45
CA HIS A 341 8.31 10.30 -18.34
C HIS A 341 9.77 10.46 -18.73
N MET A 342 10.13 10.18 -19.98
CA MET A 342 11.47 10.46 -20.53
C MET A 342 11.59 11.90 -21.05
N GLN A 343 10.50 12.67 -21.00
CA GLN A 343 10.44 14.06 -21.42
C GLN A 343 9.96 14.93 -20.26
N LYS A 344 10.22 16.24 -20.34
CA LYS A 344 9.73 17.18 -19.35
C LYS A 344 8.20 17.24 -19.41
N LEU A 345 7.56 16.86 -18.31
CA LEU A 345 6.11 16.94 -18.15
C LEU A 345 5.63 18.39 -18.13
N SER A 346 4.40 18.61 -18.59
CA SER A 346 3.70 19.88 -18.35
C SER A 346 3.44 20.09 -16.86
N GLN A 347 3.16 21.33 -16.46
CA GLN A 347 2.83 21.62 -15.06
C GLN A 347 1.59 20.85 -14.60
N GLU A 348 0.54 20.78 -15.43
CA GLU A 348 -0.68 20.02 -15.10
C GLU A 348 -0.44 18.52 -14.98
N GLN A 349 0.41 17.95 -15.85
CA GLN A 349 0.81 16.54 -15.76
C GLN A 349 1.55 16.29 -14.44
N SER A 350 2.55 17.11 -14.13
CA SER A 350 3.30 17.05 -12.88
C SER A 350 2.39 17.16 -11.65
N ASP A 351 1.47 18.13 -11.64
CA ASP A 351 0.54 18.36 -10.53
C ASP A 351 -0.51 17.25 -10.37
N SER A 352 -0.82 16.52 -11.45
CA SER A 352 -1.71 15.36 -11.42
C SER A 352 -1.04 14.09 -10.86
N LEU A 353 0.29 13.98 -10.90
CA LEU A 353 1.05 12.85 -10.37
C LEU A 353 1.11 12.91 -8.84
N MET A 354 0.15 12.28 -8.18
CA MET A 354 0.07 12.20 -6.73
C MET A 354 0.08 10.75 -6.19
N PRO A 355 0.92 9.82 -6.71
CA PRO A 355 0.88 8.42 -6.30
C PRO A 355 1.28 8.23 -4.83
N PHE A 356 2.01 9.20 -4.27
CA PHE A 356 2.44 9.25 -2.88
C PHE A 356 1.63 10.25 -2.02
N GLY A 357 0.52 10.77 -2.54
CA GLY A 357 -0.28 11.82 -1.92
C GLY A 357 0.33 13.23 -2.05
N TYR A 358 -0.28 14.18 -1.36
CA TYR A 358 0.05 15.61 -1.46
C TYR A 358 0.14 16.27 -0.08
N GLY A 359 0.94 17.34 0.04
CA GLY A 359 1.09 18.12 1.27
C GLY A 359 1.88 17.42 2.39
N ASP A 360 1.66 17.85 3.64
CA ASP A 360 2.47 17.43 4.80
C ASP A 360 2.23 15.97 5.25
N LEU A 361 1.18 15.35 4.71
CA LEU A 361 0.81 13.96 4.98
C LEU A 361 1.15 13.02 3.81
N LYS A 362 1.92 13.49 2.81
CA LYS A 362 2.46 12.64 1.74
C LYS A 362 3.38 11.54 2.29
N CYS A 363 3.54 10.47 1.52
CA CYS A 363 4.35 9.32 1.89
C CYS A 363 5.79 9.74 2.21
N ILE A 364 6.33 9.23 3.32
CA ILE A 364 7.72 9.48 3.72
C ILE A 364 8.74 8.74 2.84
N ALA A 365 8.32 7.64 2.21
CA ALA A 365 9.14 6.81 1.36
C ALA A 365 9.06 7.18 -0.14
N ASN A 366 8.53 8.36 -0.49
CA ASN A 366 8.26 8.73 -1.88
C ASN A 366 9.50 8.78 -2.80
N THR A 367 10.71 8.92 -2.25
CA THR A 367 11.97 8.84 -3.00
C THR A 367 12.63 7.47 -2.96
N TRP A 368 12.35 6.68 -1.92
CA TRP A 368 12.92 5.34 -1.74
C TRP A 368 12.10 4.26 -2.43
N ALA A 369 10.77 4.33 -2.31
CA ALA A 369 9.86 3.31 -2.81
C ALA A 369 9.98 3.06 -4.33
N PRO A 370 10.15 4.08 -5.20
CA PRO A 370 10.36 3.82 -6.63
C PRO A 370 11.63 3.00 -6.91
N LYS A 371 12.74 3.33 -6.23
CA LYS A 371 14.01 2.62 -6.35
C LYS A 371 13.93 1.19 -5.81
N ALA A 372 13.32 1.02 -4.64
CA ALA A 372 13.07 -0.30 -4.07
C ALA A 372 12.21 -1.17 -5.00
N ALA A 373 11.16 -0.60 -5.59
CA ALA A 373 10.33 -1.30 -6.57
C ALA A 373 11.15 -1.73 -7.79
N ALA A 374 11.95 -0.84 -8.38
CA ALA A 374 12.81 -1.16 -9.51
C ALA A 374 13.86 -2.23 -9.20
N ILE A 375 14.46 -2.21 -8.00
CA ILE A 375 15.42 -3.23 -7.56
C ILE A 375 14.75 -4.60 -7.46
N ILE A 376 13.58 -4.69 -6.82
CA ILE A 376 12.86 -5.96 -6.69
C ILE A 376 12.38 -6.45 -8.08
N CYS A 377 11.97 -5.54 -8.96
CA CYS A 377 11.67 -5.88 -10.35
C CYS A 377 12.89 -6.47 -11.05
N GLY A 378 14.05 -5.83 -10.95
CA GLY A 378 15.30 -6.33 -11.55
C GLY A 378 15.71 -7.70 -11.02
N ALA A 379 15.56 -7.94 -9.71
CA ALA A 379 15.80 -9.24 -9.10
C ALA A 379 14.94 -10.34 -9.73
N ILE A 380 13.65 -10.05 -9.99
CA ILE A 380 12.70 -11.02 -10.55
C ILE A 380 12.85 -11.11 -12.08
N THR A 381 13.07 -10.01 -12.80
CA THR A 381 13.04 -10.01 -14.27
C THR A 381 14.37 -10.34 -14.92
N THR A 382 15.46 -10.42 -14.15
CA THR A 382 16.79 -10.76 -14.69
C THR A 382 16.80 -12.14 -15.35
N GLU A 383 17.56 -12.28 -16.42
CA GLU A 383 17.70 -13.55 -17.16
C GLU A 383 18.45 -14.63 -16.37
N ARG A 384 19.11 -14.27 -15.25
CA ARG A 384 19.87 -15.18 -14.39
C ARG A 384 19.07 -16.42 -13.98
N TRP A 385 17.77 -16.26 -13.72
CA TRP A 385 16.91 -17.32 -13.17
C TRP A 385 16.21 -18.18 -14.20
N ARG A 386 16.31 -17.83 -15.50
CA ARG A 386 15.67 -18.56 -16.61
C ARG A 386 14.21 -18.94 -16.36
N MET A 387 13.45 -18.03 -15.73
CA MET A 387 12.04 -18.27 -15.44
C MET A 387 11.20 -18.21 -16.72
N GLU A 388 10.36 -19.21 -16.93
CA GLU A 388 9.35 -19.19 -17.99
C GLU A 388 8.08 -18.53 -17.44
N VAL A 389 7.73 -17.36 -17.98
CA VAL A 389 6.49 -16.65 -17.59
C VAL A 389 5.35 -17.05 -18.51
N ILE A 390 4.29 -17.58 -17.90
CA ILE A 390 3.02 -17.86 -18.57
C ILE A 390 2.16 -16.61 -18.45
N LYS A 391 1.82 -16.02 -19.59
CA LYS A 391 1.02 -14.79 -19.65
C LYS A 391 -0.45 -15.08 -19.33
N GLY A 392 -0.98 -14.36 -18.35
CA GLY A 392 -2.40 -14.32 -18.04
C GLY A 392 -3.17 -13.30 -18.87
N SER A 393 -4.50 -13.32 -18.74
CA SER A 393 -5.39 -12.38 -19.44
C SER A 393 -5.66 -11.09 -18.66
N GLY A 394 -5.43 -11.08 -17.34
CA GLY A 394 -5.70 -9.95 -16.46
C GLY A 394 -4.44 -9.13 -16.13
N ILE A 395 -4.45 -7.83 -16.42
CA ILE A 395 -3.60 -6.81 -15.77
C ILE A 395 -4.57 -5.75 -15.23
N GLY A 396 -5.47 -6.17 -14.34
CA GLY A 396 -6.66 -5.41 -13.97
C GLY A 396 -6.79 -5.23 -12.47
N GLY A 397 -7.18 -4.03 -12.04
CA GLY A 397 -7.55 -3.84 -10.63
C GLY A 397 -6.39 -4.03 -9.65
N ARG A 398 -6.72 -4.25 -8.37
CA ARG A 398 -5.73 -4.63 -7.34
C ARG A 398 -5.50 -6.14 -7.27
N GLU A 399 -6.37 -6.94 -7.88
CA GLU A 399 -6.53 -8.36 -7.56
C GLU A 399 -6.65 -9.24 -8.83
N ASP A 400 -6.83 -8.66 -10.03
CA ASP A 400 -7.00 -9.44 -11.26
C ASP A 400 -5.66 -9.69 -11.94
N TRP A 401 -5.03 -10.75 -11.46
CA TRP A 401 -3.77 -11.33 -11.92
C TRP A 401 -3.98 -12.68 -12.60
N ASN A 402 -5.22 -12.94 -13.03
CA ASN A 402 -5.66 -14.27 -13.42
C ASN A 402 -4.84 -14.83 -14.58
N GLY A 403 -4.31 -16.04 -14.37
CA GLY A 403 -3.56 -16.81 -15.36
C GLY A 403 -2.09 -16.44 -15.51
N TRP A 404 -1.58 -15.48 -14.73
CA TRP A 404 -0.15 -15.19 -14.69
C TRP A 404 0.57 -16.14 -13.73
N ASP A 405 1.47 -16.94 -14.30
CA ASP A 405 2.24 -17.90 -13.54
C ASP A 405 3.70 -17.93 -14.01
N VAL A 406 4.55 -18.47 -13.15
CA VAL A 406 5.96 -18.74 -13.45
C VAL A 406 6.22 -20.23 -13.37
N LYS A 407 7.11 -20.70 -14.24
CA LYS A 407 7.78 -21.99 -14.07
C LYS A 407 9.28 -21.73 -13.92
N PHE A 408 9.88 -22.45 -13.00
CA PHE A 408 11.32 -22.49 -12.84
C PHE A 408 11.85 -23.59 -13.75
N GLY A 409 12.85 -23.27 -14.59
CA GLY A 409 13.53 -24.32 -15.35
C GLY A 409 14.12 -25.35 -14.40
N SER A 410 14.13 -26.63 -14.77
CA SER A 410 14.87 -27.64 -14.02
C SER A 410 16.30 -27.15 -13.87
N MET A 411 16.74 -26.88 -12.63
CA MET A 411 18.15 -26.63 -12.36
C MET A 411 18.88 -27.94 -12.65
N THR A 412 19.28 -28.13 -13.90
CA THR A 412 20.20 -29.21 -14.28
C THR A 412 21.53 -28.89 -13.63
N GLU A 413 21.95 -29.79 -12.74
CA GLU A 413 23.22 -29.82 -11.99
C GLU A 413 24.45 -29.43 -12.83
#